data_AF-A0A2H5Y7P4-F1
#
_entry.id   AF-A0A2H5Y7P4-F1
#
_cell.length_a   1.000
_cell.length_b   1.000
_cell.length_c   1.000
_cell.angle_alpha   90.00
_cell.angle_beta   90.00
_cell.angle_gamma   90.00
#
_symmetry.space_group_name_H-M   'P 1'
#
loop_
_entity.id
_entity.type
_entity.pdbx_description
1 polymer ?
#
loop_
_entity_poly.entity_id
_entity_poly.type
_entity_poly.pdbx_seq_one_letter_code
_entity_poly.pdbx_strand_id
1 'polypeptide(L)'
;MIVDDDFPLHLRPLSLSERHRFGAAEYVLEGWVGGQWIAIPVHRVADSGGASAECYAIDVMGIPLAEGRLIDLVHAVRRLLHALVYGGRFPCYAMEISPVGVALPVYPWGEGWRVHEPDGPILEAGDLGILRQRVADAHGLPVEAIRVRVLSERLAWVLPAAVFRPAIGSVPWLPVAWSESGWRLHFMGALLSAPGNGVGIWSLWEAVADQGVRQGWLHAPEDLTLEIWSGSAWETIQSALAEATVRFRFYEAGRRLRAVLLPIFRGGERWVAVYATREQRTVFVGRDLIDLQRRAGEALHAAGCLPDPWALRMELGETGGSPKAKHALLVPGR
;
A
#
# COMPACT_ATOMS: atom_id res chain seq x y z
N MET A 1 20.32 35.92 0.77
CA MET A 1 18.92 35.67 0.38
C MET A 1 18.96 34.56 -0.65
N ILE A 2 18.88 33.32 -0.18
CA ILE A 2 18.92 32.13 -1.03
C ILE A 2 17.47 31.84 -1.39
N VAL A 3 17.13 31.95 -2.67
CA VAL A 3 15.84 31.49 -3.18
C VAL A 3 15.91 29.98 -3.20
N ASP A 4 15.10 29.39 -2.33
CA ASP A 4 15.01 27.98 -1.96
C ASP A 4 14.14 27.27 -3.03
N ASP A 5 14.77 26.82 -4.12
CA ASP A 5 14.10 26.25 -5.30
C ASP A 5 13.92 24.71 -5.25
N ASP A 6 14.34 24.03 -4.18
CA ASP A 6 14.35 22.57 -4.12
C ASP A 6 12.95 21.93 -4.06
N PHE A 7 11.93 22.70 -3.68
CA PHE A 7 10.52 22.28 -3.69
C PHE A 7 9.66 23.28 -4.46
N PRO A 8 9.42 23.08 -5.77
CA PRO A 8 8.58 23.94 -6.59
C PRO A 8 7.10 23.73 -6.22
N LEU A 9 6.69 24.35 -5.12
CA LEU A 9 5.32 24.32 -4.63
C LEU A 9 4.52 25.51 -5.16
N HIS A 10 3.33 25.21 -5.66
CA HIS A 10 2.36 26.15 -6.19
C HIS A 10 1.06 26.03 -5.40
N LEU A 11 0.57 27.16 -4.91
CA LEU A 11 -0.72 27.24 -4.25
C LEU A 11 -1.74 27.81 -5.24
N ARG A 12 -2.88 27.13 -5.39
CA ARG A 12 -3.99 27.63 -6.21
C ARG A 12 -5.35 27.35 -5.58
N PRO A 13 -6.38 28.15 -5.88
CA PRO A 13 -7.74 27.85 -5.49
C PRO A 13 -8.25 26.58 -6.20
N LEU A 14 -9.09 25.81 -5.50
CA LEU A 14 -9.77 24.64 -6.06
C LEU A 14 -10.95 25.06 -6.94
N SER A 15 -11.04 24.47 -8.13
CA SER A 15 -12.23 24.60 -8.98
C SER A 15 -13.43 23.85 -8.38
N LEU A 16 -14.64 24.19 -8.84
CA LEU A 16 -15.88 23.56 -8.36
C LEU A 16 -15.87 22.04 -8.53
N SER A 17 -15.33 21.53 -9.64
CA SER A 17 -15.22 20.08 -9.90
C SER A 17 -14.22 19.39 -8.97
N GLU A 18 -13.14 20.07 -8.57
CA GLU A 18 -12.12 19.51 -7.69
C GLU A 18 -12.54 19.45 -6.21
N ARG A 19 -13.50 20.27 -5.79
CA ARG A 19 -14.03 20.23 -4.42
C ARG A 19 -14.65 18.88 -4.06
N HIS A 20 -15.14 18.12 -5.05
CA HIS A 20 -15.59 16.74 -4.80
C HIS A 20 -14.45 15.82 -4.34
N ARG A 21 -13.22 16.02 -4.84
CA ARG A 21 -12.04 15.21 -4.50
C ARG A 21 -11.36 15.64 -3.19
N PHE A 22 -11.40 16.94 -2.89
CA PHE A 22 -10.70 17.54 -1.74
C PHE A 22 -11.65 18.00 -0.60
N GLY A 23 -12.94 17.70 -0.71
CA GLY A 23 -13.93 17.99 0.31
C GLY A 23 -14.10 19.49 0.57
N ALA A 24 -14.00 19.88 1.85
CA ALA A 24 -14.17 21.27 2.30
C ALA A 24 -12.94 22.16 2.06
N ALA A 25 -11.90 21.69 1.38
CA ALA A 25 -10.74 22.50 1.06
C ALA A 25 -11.10 23.64 0.09
N GLU A 26 -10.48 24.80 0.29
CA GLU A 26 -10.64 25.96 -0.61
C GLU A 26 -9.47 26.09 -1.60
N TYR A 27 -8.29 25.63 -1.19
CA TYR A 27 -7.06 25.69 -1.97
C TYR A 27 -6.37 24.33 -2.02
N VAL A 28 -5.45 24.18 -2.96
CA VAL A 28 -4.54 23.04 -3.04
C VAL A 28 -3.12 23.55 -3.18
N LEU A 29 -2.23 22.96 -2.39
CA LEU A 29 -0.78 23.13 -2.51
C LEU A 29 -0.23 21.93 -3.30
N GLU A 30 0.31 22.17 -4.48
CA GLU A 30 0.77 21.13 -5.40
C GLU A 30 2.19 21.40 -5.89
N GLY A 31 2.91 20.34 -6.28
CA GLY A 31 4.29 20.46 -6.73
C GLY A 31 5.03 19.13 -6.75
N TRP A 32 6.32 19.15 -7.10
CA TRP A 32 7.18 17.97 -7.04
C TRP A 32 7.93 17.90 -5.71
N VAL A 33 7.83 16.76 -5.02
CA VAL A 33 8.51 16.47 -3.75
C VAL A 33 9.02 15.04 -3.78
N GLY A 34 10.32 14.81 -3.55
CA GLY A 34 10.86 13.45 -3.43
C GLY A 34 10.66 12.56 -4.66
N GLY A 35 10.58 13.15 -5.86
CA GLY A 35 10.34 12.43 -7.12
C GLY A 35 8.87 12.07 -7.39
N GLN A 36 7.92 12.59 -6.61
CA GLN A 36 6.49 12.45 -6.87
C GLN A 36 5.78 13.80 -6.96
N TRP A 37 4.74 13.86 -7.78
CA TRP A 37 3.79 14.98 -7.76
C TRP A 37 2.88 14.86 -6.54
N ILE A 38 2.72 15.95 -5.81
CA ILE A 38 1.87 16.04 -4.62
C ILE A 38 0.73 17.03 -4.85
N ALA A 39 -0.37 16.83 -4.13
CA ALA A 39 -1.51 17.73 -4.09
C ALA A 39 -2.16 17.66 -2.70
N ILE A 40 -1.90 18.66 -1.86
CA ILE A 40 -2.31 18.69 -0.46
C ILE A 40 -3.46 19.69 -0.29
N PRO A 41 -4.61 19.27 0.27
CA PRO A 41 -5.72 20.18 0.51
C PRO A 41 -5.37 21.21 1.59
N VAL A 42 -5.75 22.46 1.35
CA VAL A 42 -5.63 23.56 2.32
C VAL A 42 -7.02 24.04 2.70
N HIS A 43 -7.29 24.05 4.00
CA HIS A 43 -8.59 24.38 4.58
C HIS A 43 -8.56 25.77 5.19
N ARG A 44 -9.63 26.54 5.00
CA ARG A 44 -9.86 27.76 5.77
C ARG A 44 -10.61 27.38 7.04
N VAL A 45 -10.08 27.76 8.19
CA VAL A 45 -10.64 27.44 9.50
C VAL A 45 -10.95 28.75 10.22
N ALA A 46 -12.13 28.82 10.82
CA ALA A 46 -12.49 29.93 11.70
C ALA A 46 -11.97 29.61 13.10
N ASP A 47 -11.22 30.54 13.71
CA ASP A 47 -10.77 30.37 15.09
C ASP A 47 -11.98 30.27 16.04
N SER A 48 -11.96 29.27 16.92
CA SER A 48 -13.05 28.98 17.86
C SER A 48 -13.11 29.97 19.03
N GLY A 49 -12.09 30.84 19.16
CA GLY A 49 -11.81 31.67 20.34
C GLY A 49 -12.31 33.12 20.34
N GLY A 50 -13.02 33.56 19.29
CA GLY A 50 -13.59 34.92 19.24
C GLY A 50 -12.64 35.97 18.65
N ALA A 51 -13.23 36.83 17.82
CA ALA A 51 -12.63 37.60 16.72
C ALA A 51 -12.24 36.70 15.53
N SER A 52 -12.89 36.96 14.39
CA SER A 52 -12.80 36.23 13.12
C SER A 52 -11.40 36.31 12.47
N ALA A 53 -10.36 35.79 13.13
CA ALA A 53 -9.09 35.53 12.50
C ALA A 53 -9.23 34.22 11.70
N GLU A 54 -9.45 34.37 10.40
CA GLU A 54 -9.41 33.23 9.50
C GLU A 54 -7.98 32.73 9.41
N CYS A 55 -7.78 31.43 9.60
CA CYS A 55 -6.49 30.80 9.40
C CYS A 55 -6.59 29.74 8.29
N TYR A 56 -5.44 29.47 7.66
CA TYR A 56 -5.31 28.44 6.66
C TYR A 56 -4.54 27.28 7.26
N ALA A 57 -5.12 26.09 7.20
CA ALA A 57 -4.58 24.89 7.81
C ALA A 57 -4.33 23.80 6.76
N ILE A 58 -3.27 23.02 6.99
CA ILE A 58 -2.85 21.88 6.19
C ILE A 58 -2.25 20.82 7.12
N ASP A 59 -2.39 19.54 6.78
CA ASP A 59 -1.67 18.45 7.45
C ASP A 59 -0.61 17.91 6.50
N VAL A 60 0.64 17.88 6.96
CA VAL A 60 1.76 17.32 6.20
C VAL A 60 2.38 16.22 7.06
N MET A 61 2.26 14.97 6.62
CA MET A 61 2.81 13.80 7.30
C MET A 61 2.35 13.63 8.75
N GLY A 62 1.12 14.05 9.08
CA GLY A 62 0.57 14.03 10.44
C GLY A 62 1.01 15.24 11.29
N ILE A 63 1.68 16.23 10.68
CA ILE A 63 2.07 17.48 11.34
C ILE A 63 1.09 18.57 10.89
N PRO A 64 0.22 19.06 11.79
CA PRO A 64 -0.68 20.15 11.46
C PRO A 64 0.10 21.47 11.41
N LEU A 65 -0.08 22.21 10.31
CA LEU A 65 0.43 23.55 10.13
C LEU A 65 -0.75 24.50 9.93
N ALA A 66 -0.73 25.65 10.60
CA ALA A 66 -1.75 26.67 10.46
C ALA A 66 -1.11 28.06 10.47
N GLU A 67 -1.52 28.92 9.54
CA GLU A 67 -1.00 30.28 9.40
C GLU A 67 -2.12 31.25 9.03
N GLY A 68 -1.98 32.52 9.45
CA GLY A 68 -2.97 33.57 9.14
C GLY A 68 -2.96 34.04 7.68
N ARG A 69 -1.89 33.73 6.92
CA ARG A 69 -1.77 34.07 5.50
C ARG A 69 -1.30 32.87 4.70
N LEU A 70 -1.89 32.68 3.52
CA LEU A 70 -1.54 31.59 2.60
C LEU A 70 -0.05 31.54 2.25
N ILE A 71 0.60 32.70 2.05
CA ILE A 71 2.03 32.74 1.73
C ILE A 71 2.92 32.26 2.89
N ASP A 72 2.52 32.55 4.13
CA ASP A 72 3.26 32.08 5.32
C ASP A 72 3.08 30.57 5.47
N LEU A 73 1.90 30.04 5.15
CA LEU A 73 1.65 28.59 5.12
C LEU A 73 2.57 27.88 4.12
N VAL A 74 2.71 28.42 2.90
CA VAL A 74 3.62 27.87 1.88
C VAL A 74 5.06 27.84 2.39
N HIS A 75 5.53 28.92 3.03
CA HIS A 75 6.86 28.96 3.62
C HIS A 75 7.02 27.95 4.77
N ALA A 76 6.02 27.82 5.64
CA ALA A 76 6.02 26.85 6.73
C ALA A 76 6.11 25.41 6.21
N VAL A 77 5.34 25.08 5.16
CA VAL A 77 5.40 23.78 4.49
C VAL A 77 6.79 23.55 3.90
N ARG A 78 7.37 24.50 3.16
CA ARG A 78 8.73 24.34 2.60
C ARG A 78 9.75 24.06 3.68
N ARG A 79 9.76 24.84 4.77
CA ARG A 79 10.68 24.61 5.91
C ARG A 79 10.52 23.20 6.49
N LEU A 80 9.28 22.74 6.64
CA LEU A 80 9.02 21.37 7.10
C LEU A 80 9.58 20.33 6.13
N LEU A 81 9.34 20.48 4.81
CA LEU A 81 9.86 19.55 3.80
C LEU A 81 11.39 19.49 3.82
N HIS A 82 12.07 20.63 3.94
CA HIS A 82 13.53 20.68 4.09
C HIS A 82 13.99 19.98 5.37
N ALA A 83 13.30 20.18 6.49
CA ALA A 83 13.63 19.52 7.76
C ALA A 83 13.45 17.99 7.71
N LEU A 84 12.57 17.50 6.83
CA LEU A 84 12.32 16.07 6.64
C LEU A 84 13.36 15.39 5.73
N VAL A 85 14.10 16.15 4.92
CA VAL A 85 15.16 15.60 4.06
C VAL A 85 16.33 15.14 4.91
N TYR A 86 16.74 13.89 4.70
CA TYR A 86 17.91 13.30 5.35
C TYR A 86 18.87 12.74 4.30
N GLY A 87 20.14 13.16 4.34
CA GLY A 87 21.16 12.72 3.38
C GLY A 87 20.79 12.99 1.92
N GLY A 88 20.06 14.09 1.65
CA GLY A 88 19.55 14.43 0.31
C GLY A 88 18.40 13.55 -0.17
N ARG A 89 17.78 12.75 0.71
CA ARG A 89 16.65 11.87 0.40
C ARG A 89 15.40 12.30 1.16
N PHE A 90 14.27 12.20 0.50
CA PHE A 90 12.95 12.40 1.10
C PHE A 90 12.42 11.06 1.61
N PRO A 91 11.69 11.00 2.74
CA PRO A 91 11.19 9.73 3.26
C PRO A 91 10.07 9.18 2.35
N CYS A 92 10.05 7.86 2.19
CA CYS A 92 9.08 7.14 1.34
C CYS A 92 8.06 6.36 2.16
N TYR A 93 8.50 5.90 3.34
CA TYR A 93 7.71 5.13 4.28
C TYR A 93 7.88 5.70 5.68
N ALA A 94 7.03 5.24 6.60
CA ALA A 94 7.24 5.43 8.03
C ALA A 94 6.99 4.11 8.77
N MET A 95 7.76 3.88 9.84
CA MET A 95 7.52 2.80 10.80
C MET A 95 6.77 3.41 11.98
N GLU A 96 5.48 3.11 12.08
CA GLU A 96 4.65 3.52 13.20
C GLU A 96 4.70 2.48 14.32
N ILE A 97 5.12 2.91 15.50
CA ILE A 97 5.23 2.08 16.69
C ILE A 97 3.92 2.19 17.47
N SER A 98 3.07 1.16 17.41
CA SER A 98 1.89 1.07 18.27
C SER A 98 2.28 0.55 19.66
N PRO A 99 1.82 1.16 20.78
CA PRO A 99 0.81 2.21 20.90
C PRO A 99 1.36 3.64 21.03
N VAL A 100 2.69 3.83 20.98
CA VAL A 100 3.34 5.11 21.28
C VAL A 100 3.01 6.18 20.23
N GLY A 101 2.55 5.78 19.03
CA GLY A 101 2.13 6.70 17.98
C GLY A 101 3.29 7.44 17.30
N VAL A 102 4.53 7.02 17.59
CA VAL A 102 5.73 7.55 16.95
C VAL A 102 5.85 6.95 15.56
N ALA A 103 5.90 7.82 14.54
CA ALA A 103 6.16 7.44 13.17
C ALA A 103 7.62 7.80 12.83
N LEU A 104 8.47 6.78 12.71
CA LEU A 104 9.87 6.96 12.33
C LEU A 104 9.98 7.00 10.79
N PRO A 105 10.43 8.11 10.18
CA PRO A 105 10.58 8.20 8.74
C PRO A 105 11.62 7.20 8.22
N VAL A 106 11.30 6.57 7.09
CA VAL A 106 12.16 5.60 6.40
C VAL A 106 12.64 6.19 5.09
N TYR A 107 13.95 6.18 4.89
CA TYR A 107 14.64 6.77 3.76
C TYR A 107 15.21 5.69 2.83
N PRO A 108 15.19 5.89 1.51
CA PRO A 108 15.95 5.05 0.59
C PRO A 108 17.45 5.27 0.83
N TRP A 109 18.22 4.18 0.96
CA TRP A 109 19.66 4.24 1.22
C TRP A 109 20.41 3.12 0.49
N GLY A 110 21.24 3.49 -0.49
CA GLY A 110 21.84 2.51 -1.41
C GLY A 110 20.74 1.70 -2.11
N GLU A 111 20.82 0.37 -2.02
CA GLU A 111 19.79 -0.55 -2.53
C GLU A 111 18.68 -0.88 -1.49
N GLY A 112 18.80 -0.35 -0.27
CA GLY A 112 17.93 -0.68 0.85
C GLY A 112 17.26 0.54 1.50
N TRP A 113 17.05 0.42 2.80
CA TRP A 113 16.23 1.30 3.61
C TRP A 113 16.96 1.67 4.89
N ARG A 114 16.75 2.91 5.35
CA ARG A 114 17.30 3.41 6.60
C ARG A 114 16.22 4.08 7.44
N VAL A 115 16.22 3.82 8.74
CA VAL A 115 15.50 4.58 9.77
C VAL A 115 16.52 5.28 10.66
N HIS A 116 16.21 6.53 11.02
CA HIS A 116 16.95 7.31 12.00
C HIS A 116 16.00 7.67 13.15
N GLU A 117 16.30 7.15 14.34
CA GLU A 117 15.60 7.52 15.55
C GLU A 117 16.31 8.73 16.19
N PRO A 118 15.58 9.76 16.66
CA PRO A 118 16.17 10.82 17.46
C PRO A 118 16.88 10.24 18.69
N ASP A 119 18.17 10.49 18.82
CA ASP A 119 19.05 9.97 19.89
C ASP A 119 19.23 8.43 19.92
N GLY A 120 18.74 7.71 18.91
CA GLY A 120 18.79 6.25 18.80
C GLY A 120 19.77 5.73 17.73
N PRO A 121 19.84 4.40 17.54
CA PRO A 121 20.70 3.81 16.51
C PRO A 121 20.17 4.09 15.10
N ILE A 122 21.09 4.21 14.15
CA ILE A 122 20.75 4.15 12.72
C ILE A 122 20.51 2.68 12.38
N LEU A 123 19.30 2.36 11.91
CA LEU A 123 18.91 1.02 11.48
C LEU A 123 18.80 0.97 9.97
N GLU A 124 19.42 -0.04 9.36
CA GLU A 124 19.42 -0.23 7.91
C GLU A 124 19.02 -1.66 7.54
N ALA A 125 18.41 -1.87 6.39
CA ALA A 125 18.26 -3.20 5.80
C ALA A 125 18.02 -3.11 4.30
N GLY A 126 18.35 -4.17 3.54
CA GLY A 126 18.03 -4.26 2.12
C GLY A 126 16.53 -4.33 1.81
N ASP A 127 15.70 -4.65 2.81
CA ASP A 127 14.27 -4.90 2.68
C ASP A 127 13.49 -4.29 3.85
N LEU A 128 12.27 -3.83 3.60
CA LEU A 128 11.41 -3.19 4.62
C LEU A 128 10.92 -4.16 5.68
N GLY A 129 10.69 -5.44 5.35
CA GLY A 129 10.33 -6.47 6.31
C GLY A 129 11.47 -6.73 7.30
N ILE A 130 12.71 -6.82 6.82
CA ILE A 130 13.89 -6.92 7.70
C ILE A 130 14.07 -5.66 8.53
N LEU A 131 13.94 -4.47 7.93
CA LEU A 131 14.05 -3.21 8.67
C LEU A 131 12.98 -3.11 9.75
N ARG A 132 11.75 -3.51 9.45
CA ARG A 132 10.63 -3.58 10.40
C ARG A 132 10.96 -4.50 11.57
N GLN A 133 11.54 -5.67 11.32
CA GLN A 133 12.01 -6.56 12.39
C GLN A 133 13.10 -5.90 13.25
N ARG A 134 14.08 -5.25 12.64
CA ARG A 134 15.16 -4.55 13.37
C ARG A 134 14.62 -3.43 14.26
N VAL A 135 13.63 -2.68 13.78
CA VAL A 135 12.93 -1.66 14.58
C VAL A 135 12.21 -2.34 15.75
N ALA A 136 11.47 -3.41 15.50
CA ALA A 136 10.78 -4.15 16.56
C ALA A 136 11.76 -4.64 17.64
N ASP A 137 12.88 -5.24 17.24
CA ASP A 137 13.93 -5.74 18.13
C ASP A 137 14.56 -4.61 18.95
N ALA A 138 14.85 -3.45 18.33
CA ALA A 138 15.42 -2.28 19.01
C ALA A 138 14.50 -1.71 20.11
N HIS A 139 13.19 -1.89 19.95
CA HIS A 139 12.19 -1.47 20.93
C HIS A 139 11.72 -2.61 21.86
N GLY A 140 12.24 -3.82 21.71
CA GLY A 140 11.79 -4.99 22.48
C GLY A 140 10.33 -5.35 22.24
N LEU A 141 9.82 -5.09 21.03
CA LEU A 141 8.43 -5.30 20.64
C LEU A 141 8.29 -6.47 19.65
N PRO A 142 7.12 -7.13 19.58
CA PRO A 142 6.82 -8.04 18.49
C PRO A 142 6.70 -7.26 17.16
N VAL A 143 7.06 -7.89 16.04
CA VAL A 143 7.08 -7.23 14.71
C VAL A 143 5.70 -6.72 14.30
N GLU A 144 4.63 -7.36 14.79
CA GLU A 144 3.23 -6.98 14.59
C GLU A 144 2.89 -5.61 15.20
N ALA A 145 3.63 -5.16 16.21
CA ALA A 145 3.46 -3.84 16.82
C ALA A 145 4.01 -2.69 15.95
N ILE A 146 4.88 -3.02 14.99
CA ILE A 146 5.44 -2.06 14.04
C ILE A 146 4.59 -2.07 12.77
N ARG A 147 3.95 -0.95 12.44
CA ARG A 147 3.14 -0.80 11.23
C ARG A 147 3.93 -0.01 10.20
N VAL A 148 4.01 -0.52 8.97
CA VAL A 148 4.57 0.27 7.87
C VAL A 148 3.48 1.15 7.28
N ARG A 149 3.76 2.44 7.17
CA ARG A 149 2.95 3.42 6.45
C ARG A 149 3.65 3.82 5.16
N VAL A 150 2.87 4.12 4.14
CA VAL A 150 3.34 4.63 2.86
C VAL A 150 3.01 6.11 2.75
N LEU A 151 3.89 6.88 2.12
CA LEU A 151 3.62 8.28 1.85
C LEU A 151 2.67 8.43 0.65
N SER A 152 1.53 9.09 0.86
CA SER A 152 0.56 9.36 -0.21
C SER A 152 0.90 10.61 -1.04
N GLU A 153 0.19 10.82 -2.16
CA GLU A 153 0.27 12.07 -2.95
C GLU A 153 -0.20 13.31 -2.18
N ARG A 154 -0.92 13.11 -1.07
CA ARG A 154 -1.36 14.20 -0.18
C ARG A 154 -0.35 14.47 0.93
N LEU A 155 0.85 13.91 0.83
CA LEU A 155 1.87 13.86 1.88
C LEU A 155 1.35 13.32 3.23
N ALA A 156 0.32 12.49 3.24
CA ALA A 156 -0.15 11.82 4.45
C ALA A 156 0.41 10.40 4.57
N TRP A 157 0.68 9.97 5.81
CA TRP A 157 1.00 8.58 6.14
C TRP A 157 -0.27 7.73 6.09
N VAL A 158 -0.33 6.79 5.14
CA VAL A 158 -1.49 5.91 4.96
C VAL A 158 -1.08 4.44 5.07
N LEU A 159 -2.05 3.55 5.32
CA LEU A 159 -1.79 2.12 5.18
C LEU A 159 -1.47 1.78 3.72
N PRO A 160 -0.58 0.80 3.48
CA PRO A 160 -0.45 0.21 2.16
C PRO A 160 -1.82 -0.30 1.68
N ALA A 161 -2.16 -0.02 0.43
CA ALA A 161 -3.35 -0.60 -0.18
C ALA A 161 -3.12 -2.08 -0.53
N ALA A 162 -1.88 -2.41 -0.86
CA ALA A 162 -1.43 -3.75 -1.13
C ALA A 162 0.06 -3.94 -0.84
N VAL A 163 0.54 -5.18 -0.93
CA VAL A 163 1.94 -5.56 -0.74
C VAL A 163 2.31 -6.61 -1.79
N PHE A 164 3.43 -6.42 -2.48
CA PHE A 164 4.07 -7.48 -3.23
C PHE A 164 5.04 -8.25 -2.34
N ARG A 165 4.98 -9.59 -2.40
CA ARG A 165 5.92 -10.46 -1.69
C ARG A 165 5.99 -11.85 -2.33
N PRO A 166 7.06 -12.62 -2.13
CA PRO A 166 7.10 -14.02 -2.54
C PRO A 166 5.96 -14.83 -1.93
N ALA A 167 5.44 -15.79 -2.69
CA ALA A 167 4.38 -16.69 -2.26
C ALA A 167 4.78 -17.52 -1.03
N ILE A 168 6.06 -17.88 -0.94
CA ILE A 168 6.68 -18.61 0.16
C ILE A 168 7.83 -17.76 0.70
N GLY A 169 7.89 -17.61 2.02
CA GLY A 169 8.84 -16.72 2.69
C GLY A 169 8.24 -15.34 2.99
N SER A 170 9.05 -14.46 3.58
CA SER A 170 8.61 -13.16 4.11
C SER A 170 9.27 -11.94 3.46
N VAL A 171 10.31 -12.14 2.63
CA VAL A 171 11.12 -11.06 2.06
C VAL A 171 11.38 -11.30 0.57
N PRO A 172 11.37 -10.25 -0.29
CA PRO A 172 11.12 -8.86 0.08
C PRO A 172 9.64 -8.56 0.36
N TRP A 173 9.40 -7.55 1.18
CA TRP A 173 8.09 -7.04 1.55
C TRP A 173 7.92 -5.63 0.97
N LEU A 174 7.16 -5.52 -0.12
CA LEU A 174 7.11 -4.32 -0.95
C LEU A 174 5.71 -3.66 -0.89
N PRO A 175 5.50 -2.69 0.02
CA PRO A 175 4.22 -2.03 0.20
C PRO A 175 3.91 -1.07 -0.97
N VAL A 176 2.66 -1.12 -1.40
CA VAL A 176 2.13 -0.35 -2.53
C VAL A 176 1.10 0.66 -2.01
N ALA A 177 1.33 1.93 -2.31
CA ALA A 177 0.35 2.99 -2.15
C ALA A 177 -0.61 3.00 -3.33
N TRP A 178 -1.87 3.36 -3.07
CA TRP A 178 -2.88 3.51 -4.11
C TRP A 178 -3.73 4.75 -3.88
N SER A 179 -3.99 5.46 -4.97
CA SER A 179 -4.94 6.55 -5.10
C SER A 179 -5.57 6.49 -6.49
N GLU A 180 -6.63 7.28 -6.71
CA GLU A 180 -7.26 7.40 -8.03
C GLU A 180 -6.27 7.78 -9.14
N SER A 181 -5.24 8.54 -8.79
CA SER A 181 -4.17 8.96 -9.69
C SER A 181 -3.16 7.86 -10.04
N GLY A 182 -2.98 6.84 -9.19
CA GLY A 182 -1.91 5.88 -9.41
C GLY A 182 -1.66 4.86 -8.32
N TRP A 183 -1.14 3.72 -8.74
CA TRP A 183 -0.41 2.78 -7.89
C TRP A 183 1.05 3.20 -7.83
N ARG A 184 1.65 3.10 -6.64
CA ARG A 184 3.03 3.51 -6.40
C ARG A 184 3.73 2.58 -5.43
N LEU A 185 4.96 2.23 -5.73
CA LEU A 185 5.86 1.62 -4.75
C LEU A 185 7.28 2.12 -4.99
N HIS A 186 8.09 2.13 -3.93
CA HIS A 186 9.52 2.30 -4.12
C HIS A 186 10.20 0.93 -4.15
N PHE A 187 11.10 0.77 -5.11
CA PHE A 187 11.80 -0.47 -5.33
C PHE A 187 13.22 -0.18 -5.82
N MET A 188 14.23 -0.72 -5.12
CA MET A 188 15.65 -0.48 -5.39
C MET A 188 16.01 1.02 -5.51
N GLY A 189 15.46 1.84 -4.61
CA GLY A 189 15.71 3.29 -4.60
C GLY A 189 14.97 4.12 -5.65
N ALA A 190 14.19 3.50 -6.55
CA ALA A 190 13.38 4.18 -7.54
C ALA A 190 11.89 4.15 -7.17
N LEU A 191 11.15 5.22 -7.48
CA LEU A 191 9.70 5.23 -7.42
C LEU A 191 9.14 4.63 -8.71
N LEU A 192 8.43 3.51 -8.60
CA LEU A 192 7.64 2.95 -9.68
C LEU A 192 6.20 3.46 -9.56
N SER A 193 5.62 3.86 -10.69
CA SER A 193 4.25 4.37 -10.77
C SER A 193 3.50 3.73 -11.92
N ALA A 194 2.21 3.45 -11.72
CA ALA A 194 1.31 2.99 -12.76
C ALA A 194 -0.08 3.63 -12.62
N PRO A 195 -0.91 3.69 -13.68
CA PRO A 195 -2.23 4.29 -13.63
C PRO A 195 -3.11 3.70 -12.52
N GLY A 196 -3.90 4.51 -11.81
CA GLY A 196 -4.67 4.09 -10.63
C GLY A 196 -5.84 3.13 -10.90
N ASN A 197 -6.03 2.68 -12.14
CA ASN A 197 -7.07 1.73 -12.53
C ASN A 197 -6.68 0.28 -12.17
N GLY A 198 -7.62 -0.65 -12.37
CA GLY A 198 -7.42 -2.07 -12.02
C GLY A 198 -6.36 -2.79 -12.86
N VAL A 199 -5.94 -2.21 -13.99
CA VAL A 199 -4.90 -2.78 -14.87
C VAL A 199 -3.50 -2.36 -14.41
N GLY A 200 -3.34 -1.14 -13.90
CA GLY A 200 -2.03 -0.56 -13.59
C GLY A 200 -1.22 -1.34 -12.55
N ILE A 201 -1.88 -2.00 -11.59
CA ILE A 201 -1.18 -2.83 -10.60
C ILE A 201 -0.40 -3.97 -11.26
N TRP A 202 -0.87 -4.50 -12.39
CA TRP A 202 -0.23 -5.61 -13.08
C TRP A 202 1.05 -5.18 -13.80
N SER A 203 1.11 -3.95 -14.31
CA SER A 203 2.36 -3.40 -14.86
C SER A 203 3.43 -3.24 -13.78
N LEU A 204 3.04 -2.86 -12.55
CA LEU A 204 3.97 -2.85 -11.42
C LEU A 204 4.38 -4.28 -11.03
N TRP A 205 3.44 -5.21 -10.97
CA TRP A 205 3.71 -6.61 -10.69
C TRP A 205 4.74 -7.18 -11.67
N GLU A 206 4.60 -6.91 -12.97
CA GLU A 206 5.54 -7.37 -14.01
C GLU A 206 6.95 -6.81 -13.79
N ALA A 207 7.05 -5.50 -13.57
CA ALA A 207 8.34 -4.85 -13.34
C ALA A 207 9.06 -5.42 -12.10
N VAL A 208 8.30 -5.66 -11.01
CA VAL A 208 8.82 -6.21 -9.76
C VAL A 208 9.19 -7.69 -9.92
N ALA A 209 8.33 -8.48 -10.58
CA ALA A 209 8.53 -9.91 -10.77
C ALA A 209 9.74 -10.20 -11.67
N ASP A 210 9.87 -9.49 -12.78
CA ASP A 210 11.01 -9.61 -13.69
C ASP A 210 12.32 -9.26 -12.99
N GLN A 211 12.33 -8.18 -12.21
CA GLN A 211 13.51 -7.83 -11.43
C GLN A 211 13.78 -8.85 -10.32
N GLY A 212 12.74 -9.43 -9.73
CA GLY A 212 12.90 -10.44 -8.68
C GLY A 212 13.54 -11.72 -9.15
N VAL A 213 13.22 -12.15 -10.37
CA VAL A 213 13.92 -13.25 -11.04
C VAL A 213 15.36 -12.88 -11.34
N ARG A 214 15.61 -11.67 -11.89
CA ARG A 214 16.99 -11.20 -12.16
C ARG A 214 17.87 -11.12 -10.92
N GLN A 215 17.29 -10.75 -9.77
CA GLN A 215 17.98 -10.67 -8.48
C GLN A 215 18.01 -12.02 -7.73
N GLY A 216 17.37 -13.05 -8.27
CA GLY A 216 17.41 -14.42 -7.73
C GLY A 216 16.58 -14.66 -6.47
N TRP A 217 15.72 -13.73 -6.05
CA TRP A 217 14.80 -13.94 -4.92
C TRP A 217 13.43 -14.48 -5.34
N LEU A 218 13.16 -14.54 -6.65
CA LEU A 218 12.09 -15.35 -7.25
C LEU A 218 12.69 -16.41 -8.17
N HIS A 219 12.10 -17.60 -8.22
CA HIS A 219 12.48 -18.61 -9.21
C HIS A 219 11.79 -18.35 -10.56
N ALA A 220 10.57 -17.82 -10.53
CA ALA A 220 9.79 -17.41 -11.68
C ALA A 220 8.95 -16.16 -11.34
N PRO A 221 8.52 -15.37 -12.34
CA PRO A 221 7.71 -14.17 -12.07
C PRO A 221 6.43 -14.48 -11.27
N GLU A 222 5.79 -15.61 -11.54
CA GLU A 222 4.56 -16.06 -10.89
C GLU A 222 4.73 -16.48 -9.42
N ASP A 223 5.97 -16.53 -8.91
CA ASP A 223 6.22 -16.68 -7.46
C ASP A 223 5.91 -15.38 -6.69
N LEU A 224 5.72 -14.26 -7.38
CA LEU A 224 5.31 -12.99 -6.76
C LEU A 224 3.80 -12.98 -6.51
N THR A 225 3.42 -12.82 -5.25
CA THR A 225 2.02 -12.63 -4.83
C THR A 225 1.71 -11.19 -4.54
N LEU A 226 0.42 -10.85 -4.63
CA LEU A 226 -0.12 -9.55 -4.27
C LEU A 226 -1.10 -9.73 -3.11
N GLU A 227 -0.79 -9.17 -1.94
CA GLU A 227 -1.70 -9.11 -0.80
C GLU A 227 -2.41 -7.76 -0.77
N ILE A 228 -3.74 -7.75 -0.82
CA ILE A 228 -4.55 -6.54 -0.93
C ILE A 228 -5.30 -6.32 0.37
N TRP A 229 -5.04 -5.17 0.99
CA TRP A 229 -5.56 -4.79 2.31
C TRP A 229 -6.68 -3.75 2.22
N SER A 230 -6.76 -3.03 1.10
CA SER A 230 -7.83 -2.06 0.85
C SER A 230 -9.00 -2.67 0.06
N GLY A 231 -10.22 -2.53 0.58
CA GLY A 231 -11.44 -2.98 -0.10
C GLY A 231 -11.69 -2.26 -1.43
N SER A 232 -11.53 -0.94 -1.46
CA SER A 232 -11.69 -0.14 -2.68
C SER A 232 -10.59 -0.39 -3.71
N ALA A 233 -9.38 -0.69 -3.26
CA ALA A 233 -8.29 -1.13 -4.12
C ALA A 233 -8.63 -2.48 -4.77
N TRP A 234 -9.20 -3.42 -4.00
CA TRP A 234 -9.69 -4.69 -4.52
C TRP A 234 -10.83 -4.50 -5.53
N GLU A 235 -11.83 -3.67 -5.25
CA GLU A 235 -12.93 -3.39 -6.17
C GLU A 235 -12.41 -2.85 -7.52
N THR A 236 -11.44 -1.96 -7.47
CA THR A 236 -10.78 -1.40 -8.65
C THR A 236 -10.08 -2.49 -9.47
N ILE A 237 -9.30 -3.37 -8.81
CA ILE A 237 -8.64 -4.52 -9.48
C ILE A 237 -9.67 -5.48 -10.07
N GLN A 238 -10.68 -5.83 -9.28
CA GLN A 238 -11.72 -6.78 -9.68
C GLN A 238 -12.51 -6.29 -10.89
N SER A 239 -12.77 -4.98 -11.01
CA SER A 239 -13.47 -4.42 -12.18
C SER A 239 -12.71 -4.56 -13.50
N ALA A 240 -11.39 -4.79 -13.44
CA ALA A 240 -10.55 -5.01 -14.61
C ALA A 240 -10.34 -6.51 -14.95
N LEU A 241 -10.83 -7.41 -14.10
CA LEU A 241 -10.74 -8.86 -14.30
C LEU A 241 -12.00 -9.39 -15.01
N ALA A 242 -11.81 -10.32 -15.95
CA ALA A 242 -12.93 -11.05 -16.55
C ALA A 242 -13.69 -11.86 -15.50
N GLU A 243 -15.00 -12.04 -15.67
CA GLU A 243 -15.82 -12.79 -14.71
C GLU A 243 -15.25 -14.19 -14.43
N ALA A 244 -15.22 -14.57 -13.15
CA ALA A 244 -14.67 -15.85 -12.72
C ALA A 244 -15.60 -17.01 -13.11
N THR A 245 -15.15 -17.84 -14.06
CA THR A 245 -15.88 -19.02 -14.54
C THR A 245 -15.41 -20.33 -13.89
N VAL A 246 -14.25 -20.31 -13.23
CA VAL A 246 -13.64 -21.47 -12.58
C VAL A 246 -13.32 -21.13 -11.12
N ARG A 247 -13.34 -22.14 -10.25
CA ARG A 247 -12.95 -22.00 -8.84
C ARG A 247 -12.01 -23.12 -8.42
N PHE A 248 -11.09 -22.83 -7.51
CA PHE A 248 -10.46 -23.88 -6.71
C PHE A 248 -11.20 -24.03 -5.39
N ARG A 249 -11.34 -25.27 -4.93
CA ARG A 249 -11.91 -25.62 -3.64
C ARG A 249 -10.89 -26.34 -2.79
N PHE A 250 -10.89 -26.03 -1.50
CA PHE A 250 -10.24 -26.84 -0.49
C PHE A 250 -10.99 -26.81 0.85
N TYR A 251 -10.54 -27.63 1.79
CA TYR A 251 -11.01 -27.62 3.17
C TYR A 251 -9.90 -27.07 4.07
N GLU A 252 -10.17 -25.96 4.73
CA GLU A 252 -9.20 -25.29 5.60
C GLU A 252 -8.81 -26.18 6.78
N ALA A 253 -7.51 -26.26 7.08
CA ALA A 253 -7.01 -27.03 8.21
C ALA A 253 -7.46 -26.39 9.54
N GLY A 254 -8.17 -27.14 10.40
CA GLY A 254 -8.67 -26.63 11.68
C GLY A 254 -9.74 -27.51 12.35
N ARG A 255 -10.29 -27.06 13.49
CA ARG A 255 -11.27 -27.82 14.30
C ARG A 255 -12.64 -28.02 13.62
N ARG A 256 -12.95 -27.28 12.54
CA ARG A 256 -14.16 -27.45 11.72
C ARG A 256 -13.76 -27.39 10.26
N LEU A 257 -14.05 -28.45 9.51
CA LEU A 257 -13.83 -28.51 8.06
C LEU A 257 -14.71 -27.44 7.37
N ARG A 258 -14.09 -26.33 6.99
CA ARG A 258 -14.74 -25.28 6.21
C ARG A 258 -14.31 -25.41 4.76
N ALA A 259 -15.26 -25.56 3.85
CA ALA A 259 -14.99 -25.44 2.42
C ALA A 259 -14.66 -23.98 2.08
N VAL A 260 -13.52 -23.76 1.44
CA VAL A 260 -13.07 -22.45 0.93
C VAL A 260 -13.07 -22.53 -0.59
N LEU A 261 -13.59 -21.49 -1.24
CA LEU A 261 -13.62 -21.34 -2.68
C LEU A 261 -12.75 -20.14 -3.09
N LEU A 262 -11.80 -20.40 -3.99
CA LEU A 262 -10.92 -19.41 -4.60
C LEU A 262 -11.45 -19.13 -6.00
N PRO A 263 -12.07 -17.97 -6.25
CA PRO A 263 -12.43 -17.58 -7.60
C PRO A 263 -11.17 -17.45 -8.46
N ILE A 264 -11.27 -17.95 -9.70
CA ILE A 264 -10.21 -17.88 -10.70
C ILE A 264 -10.65 -16.94 -11.82
N PHE A 265 -9.80 -15.97 -12.11
CA PHE A 265 -10.01 -14.95 -13.13
C PHE A 265 -8.98 -15.12 -14.26
N ARG A 266 -9.36 -14.76 -15.47
CA ARG A 266 -8.41 -14.58 -16.59
C ARG A 266 -8.00 -13.10 -16.63
N GLY A 267 -6.72 -12.83 -16.49
CA GLY A 267 -6.12 -11.48 -16.54
C GLY A 267 -5.10 -11.40 -17.67
N GLY A 268 -5.54 -11.03 -18.87
CA GLY A 268 -4.69 -11.08 -20.07
C GLY A 268 -4.18 -12.50 -20.34
N GLU A 269 -2.85 -12.65 -20.42
CA GLU A 269 -2.20 -13.94 -20.65
C GLU A 269 -2.08 -14.82 -19.39
N ARG A 270 -2.45 -14.32 -18.21
CA ARG A 270 -2.26 -15.01 -16.93
C ARG A 270 -3.58 -15.48 -16.32
N TRP A 271 -3.48 -16.51 -15.48
CA TRP A 271 -4.56 -16.96 -14.61
C TRP A 271 -4.32 -16.44 -13.20
N VAL A 272 -5.39 -16.03 -12.53
CA VAL A 272 -5.32 -15.40 -11.21
C VAL A 272 -6.27 -16.12 -10.27
N ALA A 273 -5.79 -16.59 -9.11
CA ALA A 273 -6.63 -17.13 -8.04
C ALA A 273 -6.58 -16.21 -6.83
N VAL A 274 -7.72 -16.04 -6.16
CA VAL A 274 -7.84 -15.10 -5.02
C VAL A 274 -8.29 -15.84 -3.78
N TYR A 275 -7.44 -15.86 -2.75
CA TYR A 275 -7.80 -16.32 -1.42
C TYR A 275 -8.19 -15.12 -0.54
N ALA A 276 -9.41 -15.13 0.00
CA ALA A 276 -9.94 -14.03 0.80
C ALA A 276 -10.06 -14.45 2.27
N THR A 277 -9.42 -13.68 3.15
CA THR A 277 -9.64 -13.71 4.61
C THR A 277 -10.56 -12.56 5.01
N ARG A 278 -10.83 -12.38 6.31
CA ARG A 278 -11.59 -11.23 6.81
C ARG A 278 -10.86 -9.90 6.57
N GLU A 279 -9.54 -9.91 6.59
CA GLU A 279 -8.71 -8.70 6.66
C GLU A 279 -8.03 -8.39 5.33
N GLN A 280 -7.71 -9.42 4.55
CA GLN A 280 -6.95 -9.27 3.31
C GLN A 280 -7.34 -10.28 2.23
N ARG A 281 -6.95 -9.97 1.00
CA ARG A 281 -7.06 -10.86 -0.17
C ARG A 281 -5.67 -11.14 -0.71
N THR A 282 -5.29 -12.41 -0.79
CA THR A 282 -4.03 -12.84 -1.40
C THR A 282 -4.31 -13.29 -2.82
N VAL A 283 -3.56 -12.72 -3.77
CA VAL A 283 -3.71 -12.95 -5.19
C VAL A 283 -2.51 -13.74 -5.70
N PHE A 284 -2.79 -14.93 -6.22
CA PHE A 284 -1.82 -15.84 -6.83
C PHE A 284 -1.91 -15.73 -8.34
N VAL A 285 -0.77 -15.85 -9.02
CA VAL A 285 -0.65 -15.76 -10.47
C VAL A 285 -0.09 -17.08 -11.01
N GLY A 286 -0.52 -17.49 -12.19
CA GLY A 286 -0.01 -18.66 -12.89
C GLY A 286 -0.12 -18.51 -14.41
N ARG A 287 0.74 -19.23 -15.12
CA ARG A 287 0.77 -19.22 -16.60
C ARG A 287 -0.43 -19.95 -17.20
N ASP A 288 -0.80 -21.06 -16.56
CA ASP A 288 -1.98 -21.87 -16.85
C ASP A 288 -2.66 -22.29 -15.54
N LEU A 289 -3.80 -22.99 -15.63
CA LEU A 289 -4.57 -23.43 -14.47
C LEU A 289 -3.81 -24.43 -13.58
N ILE A 290 -2.96 -25.27 -14.16
CA ILE A 290 -2.20 -26.29 -13.41
C ILE A 290 -1.07 -25.62 -12.65
N ASP A 291 -0.34 -24.71 -13.30
CA ASP A 291 0.70 -23.90 -12.67
C ASP A 291 0.11 -23.05 -11.54
N LEU A 292 -1.03 -22.40 -11.77
CA LEU A 292 -1.73 -21.64 -10.73
C LEU A 292 -2.18 -22.51 -9.55
N GLN A 293 -2.75 -23.68 -9.82
CA GLN A 293 -3.17 -24.64 -8.79
C GLN A 293 -2.01 -25.06 -7.90
N ARG A 294 -0.88 -25.42 -8.53
CA ARG A 294 0.34 -25.82 -7.82
C ARG A 294 0.87 -24.69 -6.94
N ARG A 295 1.03 -23.48 -7.50
CA ARG A 295 1.57 -22.31 -6.79
C ARG A 295 0.70 -21.89 -5.61
N ALA A 296 -0.62 -21.78 -5.83
CA ALA A 296 -1.56 -21.46 -4.77
C ALA A 296 -1.56 -22.54 -3.68
N GLY A 297 -1.47 -23.82 -4.08
CA GLY A 297 -1.44 -24.96 -3.17
C GLY A 297 -0.21 -24.96 -2.27
N GLU A 298 0.97 -24.81 -2.85
CA GLU A 298 2.24 -24.69 -2.14
C GLU A 298 2.23 -23.51 -1.16
N ALA A 299 1.78 -22.34 -1.60
CA ALA A 299 1.73 -21.14 -0.76
C ALA A 299 0.73 -21.26 0.41
N LEU A 300 -0.47 -21.79 0.15
CA LEU A 300 -1.47 -22.02 1.18
C LEU A 300 -1.06 -23.13 2.16
N HIS A 301 -0.33 -24.14 1.69
CA HIS A 301 0.26 -25.14 2.57
C HIS A 301 1.35 -24.56 3.47
N ALA A 302 2.26 -23.76 2.90
CA ALA A 302 3.29 -23.05 3.66
C ALA A 302 2.70 -22.08 4.71
N ALA A 303 1.53 -21.50 4.42
CA ALA A 303 0.77 -20.66 5.35
C ALA A 303 -0.05 -21.48 6.39
N GLY A 304 -0.03 -22.81 6.32
CA GLY A 304 -0.80 -23.70 7.22
C GLY A 304 -2.30 -23.75 6.94
N CYS A 305 -2.78 -23.16 5.84
CA CYS A 305 -4.19 -23.19 5.43
C CYS A 305 -4.59 -24.55 4.85
N LEU A 306 -3.64 -25.26 4.23
CA LEU A 306 -3.81 -26.57 3.60
C LEU A 306 -2.94 -27.65 4.28
N PRO A 307 -3.47 -28.86 4.50
CA PRO A 307 -2.66 -29.98 5.00
C PRO A 307 -1.72 -30.57 3.93
N ASP A 308 -2.07 -30.45 2.65
CA ASP A 308 -1.30 -30.95 1.50
C ASP A 308 -1.42 -29.92 0.35
N PRO A 309 -0.31 -29.50 -0.28
CA PRO A 309 -0.35 -28.56 -1.42
C PRO A 309 -1.20 -29.05 -2.61
N TRP A 310 -1.39 -30.37 -2.77
CA TRP A 310 -2.18 -30.94 -3.87
C TRP A 310 -3.67 -31.10 -3.54
N ALA A 311 -4.12 -30.63 -2.36
CA ALA A 311 -5.51 -30.73 -1.91
C ALA A 311 -6.45 -29.75 -2.60
N LEU A 312 -5.94 -28.75 -3.34
CA LEU A 312 -6.77 -27.86 -4.16
C LEU A 312 -7.43 -28.66 -5.28
N ARG A 313 -8.76 -28.58 -5.38
CA ARG A 313 -9.54 -29.21 -6.45
C ARG A 313 -10.18 -28.16 -7.33
N MET A 314 -10.16 -28.37 -8.64
CA MET A 314 -10.84 -27.48 -9.59
C MET A 314 -12.32 -27.82 -9.66
N GLU A 315 -13.17 -26.80 -9.58
CA GLU A 315 -14.61 -26.87 -9.78
C GLU A 315 -15.01 -25.89 -10.90
N LEU A 316 -15.80 -26.36 -11.86
CA LEU A 316 -16.42 -25.49 -12.86
C LEU A 316 -17.60 -24.76 -12.22
N GLY A 317 -17.72 -23.45 -12.43
CA GLY A 317 -18.91 -22.72 -12.00
C GLY A 317 -20.11 -23.15 -12.83
N GLU A 318 -21.23 -23.49 -12.18
CA GLU A 318 -22.51 -23.65 -12.89
C GLU A 318 -22.88 -22.31 -13.55
N THR A 319 -22.75 -22.23 -14.87
CA THR A 319 -23.31 -21.14 -15.68
C THR A 319 -24.82 -21.32 -15.74
N GLY A 320 -25.54 -20.80 -14.75
CA GLY A 320 -27.01 -20.81 -14.80
C GLY A 320 -27.69 -20.47 -13.48
N GLY A 321 -28.10 -19.21 -13.34
CA GLY A 321 -29.09 -18.78 -12.34
C GLY A 321 -28.49 -17.97 -11.21
N SER A 322 -28.90 -16.71 -11.12
CA SER A 322 -28.69 -15.89 -9.93
C SER A 322 -29.16 -16.64 -8.68
N PRO A 323 -28.33 -16.66 -7.64
CA PRO A 323 -28.85 -16.14 -6.40
C PRO A 323 -27.91 -15.05 -5.91
N LYS A 324 -28.49 -13.95 -5.43
CA LYS A 324 -27.84 -13.01 -4.51
C LYS A 324 -26.86 -13.78 -3.64
N ALA A 325 -25.56 -13.63 -3.89
CA ALA A 325 -24.54 -14.17 -3.03
C ALA A 325 -24.74 -13.47 -1.68
N LYS A 326 -25.43 -14.15 -0.76
CA LYS A 326 -25.39 -13.82 0.65
C LYS A 326 -23.91 -13.80 0.99
N HIS A 327 -23.36 -12.59 1.11
CA HIS A 327 -22.24 -12.37 1.99
C HIS A 327 -22.64 -13.02 3.30
N ALA A 328 -21.94 -14.10 3.67
CA ALA A 328 -21.94 -14.58 5.03
C ALA A 328 -21.21 -13.53 5.86
N LEU A 329 -21.94 -12.43 6.14
CA LEU A 329 -21.63 -11.50 7.19
C LEU A 329 -21.53 -12.34 8.46
N LEU A 330 -20.39 -12.18 9.13
CA LEU A 330 -20.19 -12.59 10.51
C LEU A 330 -21.30 -11.93 11.35
N VAL A 331 -22.33 -12.68 11.70
CA VAL A 331 -23.19 -12.35 12.83
C VAL A 331 -22.52 -12.97 14.05
N PRO A 332 -22.05 -12.19 15.04
CA PRO A 332 -21.62 -12.76 16.30
C PRO A 332 -22.86 -13.15 17.10
N GLY A 333 -23.02 -14.46 17.31
CA GLY A 333 -23.93 -15.00 18.29
C GLY A 333 -23.18 -15.30 19.59
N ARG A 334 -23.42 -14.44 20.58
CA ARG A 334 -23.08 -14.50 22.02
C ARG A 334 -21.66 -14.11 22.43
#